data_AF-A0A392NXX8-F1
#
_entry.id   AF-A0A392NXX8-F1
#
_cell.length_a   1.000
_cell.length_b   1.000
_cell.length_c   1.000
_cell.angle_alpha   90.00
_cell.angle_beta   90.00
_cell.angle_gamma   90.00
#
_symmetry.space_group_name_H-M   'P 1'
#
loop_
_entity.id
_entity.type
_entity.pdbx_description
1 polymer ?
#
loop_
_entity_poly.entity_id
_entity_poly.type
_entity_poly.pdbx_seq_one_letter_code
_entity_poly.pdbx_strand_id
1 'polypeptide(L)'
;MTIYSNNFISNSNCYDDTYLVLQNGVGREGYRHGEYRFEFYLLPGQRFEDRIKIDWPTPFQEDGCGIYIMGTVSINGILCLNQGYGRRLVLWNPTTRDFKVIPSSPLVYVPPHRHPRHVLHGFGYDHVTGDYKVIRFVDSFLRVDENEGIINEDRSSYETFWEIYSLRSDSWRKLEVNIPNRYYYTLNRRIGVYTNG
;
A
#
# COMPACT_ATOMS: atom_id res chain seq x y z
N MET A 1 23.69 -13.94 -11.61
CA MET A 1 23.16 -15.10 -10.86
C MET A 1 22.12 -14.55 -9.91
N THR A 2 20.84 -14.56 -10.28
CA THR A 2 19.76 -13.84 -9.60
C THR A 2 18.57 -14.78 -9.45
N ILE A 3 18.46 -15.42 -8.29
CA ILE A 3 17.56 -16.54 -7.98
C ILE A 3 16.30 -16.05 -7.23
N TYR A 4 15.73 -14.91 -7.63
CA TYR A 4 14.56 -14.34 -6.92
C TYR A 4 13.27 -14.28 -7.75
N SER A 5 13.28 -14.69 -9.03
CA SER A 5 12.08 -14.57 -9.87
C SER A 5 11.08 -15.72 -9.76
N ASN A 6 11.47 -16.88 -9.19
CA ASN A 6 10.66 -18.09 -9.33
C ASN A 6 10.10 -18.69 -8.03
N ASN A 7 10.42 -18.15 -6.85
CA ASN A 7 10.09 -18.81 -5.58
C ASN A 7 9.35 -17.96 -4.54
N PHE A 8 8.95 -16.72 -4.84
CA PHE A 8 8.19 -15.92 -3.86
C PHE A 8 6.77 -16.48 -3.61
N ILE A 9 6.27 -17.33 -4.51
CA ILE A 9 4.94 -17.91 -4.41
C ILE A 9 5.06 -19.40 -4.71
N SER A 10 5.33 -20.20 -3.68
CA SER A 10 4.85 -21.58 -3.74
C SER A 10 3.33 -21.48 -3.76
N ASN A 11 2.73 -21.75 -4.91
CA ASN A 11 1.30 -22.02 -4.99
C ASN A 11 1.08 -23.32 -4.22
N SER A 12 0.96 -23.24 -2.90
CA SER A 12 0.47 -24.38 -2.13
C SER A 12 -0.97 -24.54 -2.59
N ASN A 13 -1.25 -25.67 -3.23
CA ASN A 13 -2.59 -26.07 -3.69
C ASN A 13 -3.54 -26.35 -2.51
N CYS A 14 -3.53 -25.54 -1.46
CA CYS A 14 -4.42 -25.62 -0.31
C CYS A 14 -5.65 -24.73 -0.54
N TYR A 15 -6.23 -24.81 -1.74
CA TYR A 15 -7.34 -23.99 -2.21
C TYR A 15 -8.70 -24.55 -1.74
N ASP A 16 -8.92 -24.60 -0.42
CA ASP A 16 -10.29 -24.83 0.10
C ASP A 16 -10.66 -23.95 1.31
N ASP A 17 -9.71 -23.22 1.89
CA ASP A 17 -10.01 -22.35 3.04
C ASP A 17 -10.12 -20.87 2.61
N THR A 18 -11.34 -20.34 2.68
CA THR A 18 -11.60 -18.89 2.59
C THR A 18 -11.34 -18.27 3.96
N TYR A 19 -10.53 -17.21 4.01
CA TYR A 19 -10.27 -16.46 5.23
C TYR A 19 -10.84 -15.05 5.13
N LEU A 20 -11.56 -14.60 6.16
CA LEU A 20 -11.84 -13.18 6.33
C LEU A 20 -10.67 -12.53 7.06
N VAL A 21 -10.25 -11.38 6.55
CA VAL A 21 -9.22 -10.55 7.17
C VAL A 21 -9.90 -9.47 8.01
N LEU A 22 -9.63 -9.48 9.32
CA LEU A 22 -10.13 -8.48 10.25
C LEU A 22 -8.98 -7.62 10.78
N GLN A 23 -9.04 -6.31 10.48
CA GLN A 23 -8.17 -5.30 11.07
C GLN A 23 -8.94 -4.60 12.20
N ASN A 24 -8.57 -4.89 13.45
CA ASN A 24 -9.23 -4.32 14.62
C ASN A 24 -8.41 -3.15 15.17
N GLY A 25 -9.02 -1.96 15.30
CA GLY A 25 -8.36 -0.81 15.91
C GLY A 25 -8.40 -0.91 17.43
N VAL A 26 -7.24 -0.93 18.07
CA VAL A 26 -7.09 -0.92 19.53
C VAL A 26 -6.56 0.45 19.93
N GLY A 27 -7.44 1.34 20.39
CA GLY A 27 -7.07 2.66 20.87
C GLY A 27 -6.86 2.68 22.39
N ARG A 28 -5.90 3.49 22.87
CA ARG A 28 -6.02 4.12 24.18
C ARG A 28 -6.74 5.45 23.97
N GLU A 29 -7.84 5.66 24.69
CA GLU A 29 -8.46 6.98 24.78
C GLU A 29 -7.44 7.96 25.39
N GLY A 30 -7.16 9.05 24.66
CA GLY A 30 -6.34 10.14 25.14
C GLY A 30 -5.23 10.53 24.16
N TYR A 31 -5.21 11.83 23.87
CA TYR A 31 -4.22 12.58 23.12
C TYR A 31 -4.41 12.70 21.60
N ARG A 32 -4.43 13.97 21.18
CA ARG A 32 -4.39 14.43 19.80
C ARG A 32 -3.07 13.89 19.21
N HIS A 33 -3.15 13.02 18.20
CA HIS A 33 -2.07 12.18 17.63
C HIS A 33 -1.84 10.82 18.33
N GLY A 34 -2.91 10.10 18.69
CA GLY A 34 -2.82 8.75 19.27
C GLY A 34 -2.20 7.71 18.33
N GLU A 35 -1.31 6.88 18.89
CA GLU A 35 -0.83 5.62 18.30
C GLU A 35 -2.03 4.67 18.09
N TYR A 36 -2.65 4.70 16.91
CA TYR A 36 -3.63 3.68 16.54
C TYR A 36 -2.88 2.37 16.30
N ARG A 37 -2.90 1.49 17.30
CA ARG A 37 -2.43 0.11 17.12
C ARG A 37 -3.54 -0.69 16.48
N PHE A 38 -3.21 -1.39 15.41
CA PHE A 38 -4.14 -2.31 14.77
C PHE A 38 -3.71 -3.73 15.10
N GLU A 39 -4.65 -4.54 15.51
CA GLU A 39 -4.47 -6.00 15.56
C GLU A 39 -5.01 -6.61 14.28
N PHE A 40 -4.36 -7.68 13.83
CA PHE A 40 -4.66 -8.33 12.59
C PHE A 40 -5.05 -9.79 12.84
N TYR A 41 -6.20 -10.21 12.31
CA TYR A 41 -6.76 -11.54 12.52
C TYR A 41 -7.17 -12.18 11.19
N LEU A 42 -6.91 -13.48 11.07
CA LEU A 42 -7.54 -14.35 10.08
C LEU A 42 -8.70 -15.11 10.72
N LEU A 43 -9.83 -15.11 10.04
CA LEU A 43 -11.01 -15.87 10.44
C LEU A 43 -11.20 -16.99 9.42
N PRO A 44 -10.77 -18.23 9.73
CA PRO A 44 -10.93 -19.37 8.85
C PRO A 44 -12.34 -19.98 8.90
N GLY A 45 -12.62 -20.85 7.93
CA GLY A 45 -13.81 -21.69 7.91
C GLY A 45 -15.09 -20.95 7.51
N GLN A 46 -16.13 -21.70 7.16
CA GLN A 46 -17.36 -21.13 6.58
C GLN A 46 -18.18 -20.26 7.55
N ARG A 47 -17.99 -20.45 8.86
CA ARG A 47 -18.71 -19.71 9.90
C ARG A 47 -17.91 -18.55 10.48
N PHE A 48 -16.61 -18.47 10.20
CA PHE A 48 -15.72 -17.40 10.68
C PHE A 48 -15.75 -17.19 12.21
N GLU A 49 -15.96 -18.28 12.96
CA GLU A 49 -16.08 -18.25 14.43
C GLU A 49 -14.70 -18.16 15.10
N ASP A 50 -13.71 -18.87 14.53
CA ASP A 50 -12.34 -18.86 15.01
C ASP A 50 -11.62 -17.57 14.62
N ARG A 51 -10.74 -17.10 15.51
CA ARG A 51 -9.91 -15.91 15.28
C ARG A 51 -8.45 -16.24 15.53
N ILE A 52 -7.68 -16.26 14.46
CA ILE A 52 -6.24 -16.47 14.53
C ILE A 52 -5.57 -15.11 14.47
N LYS A 53 -4.98 -14.68 15.60
CA LYS A 53 -4.17 -13.46 15.63
C LYS A 53 -2.89 -13.68 14.84
N ILE A 54 -2.55 -12.75 13.96
CA ILE A 54 -1.31 -12.76 13.19
C ILE A 54 -0.56 -11.47 13.43
N ASP A 55 0.75 -11.60 13.64
CA ASP A 55 1.64 -10.46 13.78
C ASP A 55 1.88 -9.79 12.43
N TRP A 56 1.94 -8.46 12.43
CA TRP A 56 2.34 -7.70 11.26
C TRP A 56 3.73 -8.12 10.77
N PRO A 57 4.03 -8.05 9.47
CA PRO A 57 5.37 -8.38 8.99
C PRO A 57 6.37 -7.40 9.59
N THR A 58 7.62 -7.85 9.78
CA THR A 58 8.67 -7.11 10.50
C THR A 58 8.81 -5.64 10.09
N PRO A 59 8.61 -5.22 8.81
CA PRO A 59 8.69 -3.82 8.45
C PRO A 59 7.62 -2.92 9.09
N PHE A 60 6.61 -3.44 9.79
CA PHE A 60 5.62 -2.63 10.50
C PHE A 60 5.59 -2.86 12.00
N GLN A 61 6.52 -3.67 12.55
CA GLN A 61 6.57 -3.96 13.98
C GLN A 61 7.23 -2.83 14.79
N GLU A 62 8.04 -1.99 14.15
CA GLU A 62 8.86 -0.95 14.81
C GLU A 62 8.23 0.45 14.79
N ASP A 63 7.23 0.71 13.94
CA ASP A 63 6.66 2.04 13.72
C ASP A 63 5.25 2.17 14.30
N GLY A 64 5.03 3.10 15.23
CA GLY A 64 3.70 3.44 15.79
C GLY A 64 2.73 4.15 14.83
N CYS A 65 3.02 4.14 13.52
CA CYS A 65 2.22 4.82 12.51
C CYS A 65 1.11 3.90 11.97
N GLY A 66 -0.08 4.46 11.72
CA GLY A 66 -1.21 3.71 11.19
C GLY A 66 -0.90 2.96 9.88
N ILE A 67 -1.19 1.66 9.90
CA ILE A 67 -1.07 0.74 8.76
C ILE A 67 -2.45 0.63 8.11
N TYR A 68 -2.52 0.79 6.80
CA TYR A 68 -3.74 0.65 6.03
C TYR A 68 -3.59 -0.48 5.03
N ILE A 69 -4.57 -1.39 5.00
CA ILE A 69 -4.68 -2.40 3.94
C ILE A 69 -5.35 -1.72 2.75
N MET A 70 -4.71 -1.76 1.60
CA MET A 70 -5.22 -1.10 0.40
C MET A 70 -6.28 -1.97 -0.29
N GLY A 71 -7.53 -1.53 -0.17
CA GLY A 71 -8.67 -2.18 -0.81
C GLY A 71 -9.07 -3.49 -0.15
N THR A 72 -10.30 -3.92 -0.40
CA THR A 72 -10.85 -5.20 0.06
C THR A 72 -10.33 -6.39 -0.76
N VAL A 73 -9.18 -6.26 -1.42
CA VAL A 73 -8.74 -7.18 -2.47
C VAL A 73 -7.40 -7.77 -2.09
N SER A 74 -7.41 -9.05 -1.74
CA SER A 74 -6.22 -9.90 -1.80
C SER A 74 -6.09 -10.46 -3.21
N ILE A 75 -4.87 -10.60 -3.71
CA ILE A 75 -4.61 -11.22 -5.01
C ILE A 75 -3.75 -12.46 -4.78
N ASN A 76 -4.34 -13.64 -5.00
CA ASN A 76 -3.73 -14.93 -4.70
C ASN A 76 -3.22 -15.03 -3.25
N GLY A 77 -4.01 -14.55 -2.29
CA GLY A 77 -3.64 -14.52 -0.87
C GLY A 77 -2.64 -13.44 -0.47
N ILE A 78 -2.12 -12.65 -1.42
CA ILE A 78 -1.20 -11.54 -1.14
C ILE A 78 -1.98 -10.28 -0.84
N LEU A 79 -1.61 -9.61 0.26
CA LEU A 79 -2.11 -8.32 0.68
C LEU A 79 -1.14 -7.21 0.30
N CYS A 80 -1.68 -6.07 -0.13
CA CYS A 80 -0.92 -4.85 -0.35
C CYS A 80 -1.11 -3.90 0.83
N LEU A 81 -0.06 -3.75 1.64
CA LEU A 81 -0.06 -2.97 2.87
C LEU A 81 0.61 -1.61 2.63
N ASN A 82 -0.05 -0.53 3.04
CA ASN A 82 0.45 0.83 2.91
C ASN A 82 0.53 1.50 4.30
N GLN A 83 1.71 1.94 4.69
CA GLN A 83 1.88 2.79 5.87
C GLN A 83 1.47 4.22 5.55
N GLY A 84 0.84 4.90 6.51
CA GLY A 84 0.38 6.29 6.37
C GLY A 84 1.37 7.21 5.63
N TYR A 85 0.81 8.08 4.78
CA TYR A 85 1.54 8.98 3.87
C TYR A 85 2.43 8.28 2.82
N GLY A 86 2.27 6.96 2.63
CA GLY A 86 3.04 6.21 1.64
C GLY A 86 4.51 6.03 2.04
N ARG A 87 4.80 6.10 3.35
CA ARG A 87 6.16 5.90 3.90
C ARG A 87 6.72 4.54 3.56
N ARG A 88 5.85 3.52 3.55
CA ARG A 88 6.24 2.13 3.30
C ARG A 88 5.11 1.40 2.60
N LEU A 89 5.48 0.64 1.58
CA LEU A 89 4.58 -0.19 0.81
C LEU A 89 5.12 -1.62 0.83
N VAL A 90 4.28 -2.56 1.24
CA VAL A 90 4.69 -3.95 1.42
C VAL A 90 3.67 -4.89 0.78
N LEU A 91 4.16 -5.85 0.01
CA LEU A 91 3.38 -7.02 -0.39
C LEU A 91 3.59 -8.10 0.66
N TRP A 92 2.52 -8.66 1.19
CA TRP A 92 2.60 -9.61 2.30
C TRP A 92 1.68 -10.80 2.08
N ASN A 93 2.21 -12.01 2.25
CA ASN A 93 1.43 -13.23 2.36
C ASN A 93 1.27 -13.59 3.85
N PRO A 94 0.09 -13.41 4.46
CA PRO A 94 -0.11 -13.70 5.88
C PRO A 94 -0.01 -15.19 6.21
N THR A 95 -0.27 -16.08 5.24
CA THR A 95 -0.24 -17.54 5.43
C THR A 95 1.20 -18.06 5.46
N THR A 96 2.06 -17.61 4.54
CA THR A 96 3.48 -18.02 4.52
C THR A 96 4.36 -17.13 5.37
N ARG A 97 3.86 -15.95 5.77
CA ARG A 97 4.58 -14.86 6.44
C ARG A 97 5.65 -14.19 5.58
N ASP A 98 5.73 -14.52 4.30
CA ASP A 98 6.66 -13.88 3.37
C ASP A 98 6.20 -12.46 3.04
N PHE A 99 7.16 -11.54 2.92
CA PHE A 99 6.88 -10.16 2.54
C PHE A 99 7.95 -9.60 1.60
N LYS A 100 7.54 -8.61 0.81
CA LYS A 100 8.42 -7.80 -0.03
C LYS A 100 8.14 -6.34 0.25
N VAL A 101 9.17 -5.63 0.73
CA VAL A 101 9.14 -4.17 0.78
C VAL A 101 9.35 -3.64 -0.64
N ILE A 102 8.39 -2.86 -1.12
CA ILE A 102 8.49 -2.19 -2.41
C ILE A 102 9.40 -0.97 -2.23
N PRO A 103 10.47 -0.82 -3.03
CA PRO A 103 11.38 0.30 -2.92
C PRO A 103 10.68 1.63 -3.19
N SER A 104 11.21 2.72 -2.63
CA SER A 104 10.80 4.07 -3.00
C SER A 104 11.05 4.32 -4.49
N SER A 105 10.19 5.12 -5.13
CA SER A 105 10.38 5.42 -6.55
C SER A 105 11.55 6.39 -6.73
N PRO A 106 12.52 6.09 -7.61
CA PRO A 106 13.59 7.01 -7.94
C PRO A 106 13.11 8.17 -8.84
N LEU A 107 11.88 8.12 -9.35
CA LEU A 107 11.31 9.11 -10.28
C LEU A 107 10.85 10.39 -9.57
N VAL A 108 10.87 10.39 -8.24
CA VAL A 108 10.26 11.41 -7.41
C VAL A 108 11.28 12.53 -7.18
N TYR A 109 11.22 13.57 -8.00
CA TYR A 109 11.87 14.84 -7.70
C TYR A 109 10.88 15.75 -6.97
N VAL A 110 11.21 16.11 -5.73
CA VAL A 110 10.40 17.03 -4.92
C VAL A 110 11.30 18.18 -4.46
N PRO A 111 10.90 19.44 -4.70
CA PRO A 111 11.64 20.59 -4.22
C PRO A 111 11.88 20.54 -2.69
N PRO A 112 12.96 21.14 -2.16
CA PRO A 112 13.31 21.06 -0.73
C PRO A 112 12.19 21.47 0.24
N HIS A 113 11.37 22.44 -0.15
CA HIS A 113 10.24 22.97 0.64
C HIS A 113 8.96 22.12 0.55
N ARG A 114 9.01 20.94 -0.08
CA ARG A 114 7.86 20.04 -0.24
C ARG A 114 8.16 18.64 0.30
N HIS A 115 7.10 17.90 0.54
CA HIS A 115 7.15 16.48 0.85
C HIS A 115 6.43 15.68 -0.23
N PRO A 116 7.02 14.55 -0.71
CA PRO A 116 6.33 13.66 -1.60
C PRO A 116 5.09 13.09 -0.92
N ARG A 117 4.02 12.98 -1.70
CA ARG A 117 2.79 12.31 -1.32
C ARG A 117 2.54 11.19 -2.30
N HIS A 118 2.63 9.97 -1.80
CA HIS A 118 2.27 8.80 -2.57
C HIS A 118 0.83 8.41 -2.27
N VAL A 119 0.01 8.43 -3.30
CA VAL A 119 -1.41 8.12 -3.23
C VAL A 119 -1.61 6.79 -3.93
N LEU A 120 -1.64 5.71 -3.14
CA LEU A 120 -1.80 4.37 -3.69
C LEU A 120 -3.19 4.23 -4.35
N HIS A 121 -3.26 3.55 -5.51
CA HIS A 121 -4.47 3.50 -6.32
C HIS A 121 -4.92 2.09 -6.69
N GLY A 122 -4.00 1.17 -6.97
CA GLY A 122 -4.38 -0.19 -7.36
C GLY A 122 -3.27 -1.20 -7.14
N PHE A 123 -3.68 -2.43 -6.88
CA PHE A 123 -2.84 -3.62 -6.79
C PHE A 123 -3.51 -4.73 -7.61
N GLY A 124 -2.74 -5.42 -8.44
CA GLY A 124 -3.26 -6.47 -9.31
C GLY A 124 -2.20 -7.45 -9.78
N TYR A 125 -2.66 -8.56 -10.34
CA TYR A 125 -1.83 -9.58 -10.98
C TYR A 125 -2.12 -9.58 -12.48
N ASP A 126 -1.06 -9.37 -13.26
CA ASP A 126 -1.04 -9.48 -14.71
C ASP A 126 -0.74 -10.94 -15.06
N HIS A 127 -1.79 -11.65 -15.46
CA HIS A 127 -1.72 -13.08 -15.74
C HIS A 127 -0.98 -13.38 -17.04
N VAL A 128 -0.91 -12.41 -17.96
CA VAL A 128 -0.18 -12.54 -19.23
C VAL A 128 1.32 -12.53 -18.99
N THR A 129 1.80 -11.64 -18.11
CA THR A 129 3.24 -11.51 -17.82
C THR A 129 3.69 -12.22 -16.54
N GLY A 130 2.74 -12.76 -15.76
CA GLY A 130 2.98 -13.42 -14.49
C GLY A 130 3.52 -12.47 -13.42
N ASP A 131 3.01 -11.24 -13.39
CA ASP A 131 3.60 -10.13 -12.63
C ASP A 131 2.60 -9.44 -11.72
N TYR A 132 3.05 -9.10 -10.51
CA TYR A 132 2.28 -8.27 -9.60
C TYR A 132 2.61 -6.81 -9.85
N LYS A 133 1.57 -5.99 -10.01
CA LYS A 133 1.74 -4.57 -10.28
C LYS A 133 1.02 -3.71 -9.25
N VAL A 134 1.64 -2.58 -8.92
CA VAL A 134 1.05 -1.56 -8.06
C VAL A 134 1.01 -0.24 -8.81
N ILE A 135 -0.17 0.38 -8.87
CA ILE A 135 -0.36 1.70 -9.45
C ILE A 135 -0.55 2.70 -8.32
N ARG A 136 0.15 3.84 -8.42
CA ARG A 136 -0.05 4.97 -7.50
C ARG A 136 0.11 6.30 -8.23
N PHE A 137 -0.49 7.32 -7.64
CA PHE A 137 -0.32 8.71 -8.05
C PHE A 137 0.72 9.38 -7.15
N VAL A 138 1.62 10.13 -7.78
CA VAL A 138 2.66 10.92 -7.10
C VAL A 138 2.26 12.38 -7.14
N ASP A 139 2.21 12.98 -5.96
CA ASP A 139 1.96 14.40 -5.73
C ASP A 139 2.96 14.92 -4.69
N SER A 140 2.86 16.19 -4.31
CA SER A 140 3.60 16.73 -3.19
C SER A 140 2.81 17.83 -2.49
N PHE A 141 3.09 18.05 -1.21
CA PHE A 141 2.51 19.14 -0.41
C PHE A 141 3.61 19.99 0.21
N LEU A 142 3.28 21.26 0.51
CA LEU A 142 4.21 22.18 1.16
C LEU A 142 4.57 21.67 2.56
N ARG A 143 5.84 21.82 2.92
CA ARG A 143 6.26 21.82 4.33
C ARG A 143 5.70 23.09 4.95
N VAL A 144 4.65 22.96 5.76
CA VAL A 144 4.17 24.08 6.56
C VAL A 144 4.99 24.07 7.83
N ASP A 145 6.06 24.85 7.86
CA ASP A 145 6.69 25.21 9.12
C ASP A 145 5.73 26.15 9.85
N GLU A 146 5.47 25.89 11.13
CA GLU A 146 4.45 26.59 11.95
C GLU A 146 4.64 28.12 12.02
N ASN A 147 5.78 28.62 11.54
CA ASN A 147 6.20 30.02 11.61
C ASN A 147 6.29 30.75 10.26
N GLU A 148 6.07 30.08 9.12
CA GLU A 148 6.10 30.75 7.81
C GLU A 148 4.71 30.75 7.17
N GLY A 149 4.26 31.94 6.75
CA GLY A 149 2.95 32.13 6.14
C GLY A 149 2.75 31.23 4.92
N ILE A 150 1.49 30.94 4.61
CA ILE A 150 1.10 30.11 3.46
C ILE A 150 1.72 30.71 2.18
N ILE A 151 2.80 30.11 1.71
CA ILE A 151 3.40 30.47 0.44
C ILE A 151 2.43 29.98 -0.64
N ASN A 152 1.71 30.90 -1.27
CA ASN A 152 0.89 30.59 -2.45
C ASN A 152 1.81 30.35 -3.64
N GLU A 153 2.50 29.20 -3.64
CA GLU A 153 3.33 28.79 -4.76
C GLU A 153 2.51 28.08 -5.84
N ASP A 154 2.87 28.37 -7.08
CA ASP A 154 2.26 27.80 -8.27
C ASP A 154 2.44 26.27 -8.29
N ARG A 155 1.37 25.54 -8.58
CA ARG A 155 1.40 24.07 -8.78
C ARG A 155 2.30 23.66 -9.94
N SER A 156 2.77 24.60 -10.76
CA SER A 156 3.79 24.38 -11.79
C SER A 156 5.18 24.02 -11.23
N SER A 157 5.45 24.22 -9.93
CA SER A 157 6.78 24.00 -9.34
C SER A 157 7.18 22.53 -9.17
N TYR A 158 6.25 21.58 -9.41
CA TYR A 158 6.54 20.15 -9.31
C TYR A 158 5.66 19.34 -10.26
N GLU A 159 6.19 18.21 -10.73
CA GLU A 159 5.45 17.31 -11.60
C GLU A 159 4.55 16.37 -10.77
N THR A 160 3.30 16.22 -11.20
CA THR A 160 2.43 15.14 -10.72
C THR A 160 2.28 14.10 -11.82
N PHE A 161 2.31 12.82 -11.45
CA PHE A 161 2.23 11.75 -12.42
C PHE A 161 1.75 10.44 -11.83
N TRP A 162 1.30 9.56 -12.71
CA TRP A 162 1.03 8.17 -12.39
C TRP A 162 2.29 7.35 -12.57
N GLU A 163 2.52 6.40 -11.68
CA GLU A 163 3.57 5.40 -11.83
C GLU A 163 3.07 4.01 -11.49
N ILE A 164 3.73 3.03 -12.09
CA ILE A 164 3.45 1.62 -11.89
C ILE A 164 4.73 0.89 -11.51
N TYR A 165 4.62 0.10 -10.45
CA TYR A 165 5.65 -0.83 -10.01
C TYR A 165 5.38 -2.20 -10.61
N SER A 166 6.45 -2.89 -11.02
CA SER A 166 6.45 -4.29 -11.41
C SER A 166 7.27 -5.07 -10.38
N LEU A 167 6.68 -6.12 -9.80
CA LEU A 167 7.39 -7.01 -8.89
C LEU A 167 8.48 -7.78 -9.63
N ARG A 168 8.20 -8.21 -10.86
CA ARG A 168 9.11 -8.97 -11.71
C ARG A 168 10.39 -8.21 -12.03
N SER A 169 10.32 -6.92 -12.30
CA SER A 169 11.51 -6.09 -12.59
C SER A 169 12.04 -5.34 -11.36
N ASP A 170 11.36 -5.43 -10.22
CA ASP A 170 11.64 -4.67 -8.98
C ASP A 170 11.84 -3.18 -9.24
N SER A 171 11.03 -2.60 -10.13
CA SER A 171 11.25 -1.23 -10.61
C SER A 171 9.95 -0.48 -10.83
N TRP A 172 10.04 0.84 -10.65
CA TRP A 172 8.99 1.80 -11.01
C TRP A 172 9.19 2.30 -12.43
N ARG A 173 8.08 2.56 -13.13
CA ARG A 173 8.06 3.32 -14.37
C ARG A 173 6.90 4.32 -14.37
N LYS A 174 7.12 5.45 -15.04
CA LYS A 174 6.04 6.43 -15.29
C LYS A 174 4.97 5.78 -16.16
N LEU A 175 3.72 6.08 -15.84
CA LEU A 175 2.56 5.58 -16.54
C LEU A 175 1.91 6.76 -17.29
N GLU A 176 1.99 6.72 -18.61
CA GLU A 176 1.41 7.73 -19.48
C GLU A 176 -0.08 7.43 -19.69
N VAL A 177 -0.88 7.73 -18.66
CA VAL A 177 -2.32 7.51 -18.68
C VAL A 177 -3.04 8.72 -18.11
N ASN A 178 -4.17 9.06 -18.75
CA ASN A 178 -5.07 10.09 -18.24
C ASN A 178 -6.10 9.46 -17.31
N ILE A 179 -5.68 9.11 -16.09
CA ILE A 179 -6.57 8.61 -15.04
C ILE A 179 -6.97 9.79 -14.15
N PRO A 180 -8.28 10.08 -13.97
CA PRO A 180 -8.73 11.13 -13.08
C PRO A 180 -8.36 10.79 -11.64
N ASN A 181 -7.64 11.70 -10.98
CA ASN A 181 -7.30 11.57 -9.57
C ASN A 181 -8.54 11.86 -8.70
N ARG A 182 -9.33 10.81 -8.41
CA ARG A 182 -10.52 10.91 -7.54
C ARG A 182 -10.20 11.06 -6.05
N TYR A 183 -8.93 11.00 -5.66
CA TYR A 183 -8.53 11.08 -4.26
C TYR A 183 -8.82 12.45 -3.64
N TYR A 184 -8.97 13.49 -4.47
CA TYR A 184 -9.23 14.86 -4.02
C TYR A 184 -10.72 15.20 -3.87
N TYR A 185 -11.67 14.38 -4.37
CA TYR A 185 -13.05 14.82 -4.57
C TYR A 185 -14.16 13.97 -3.94
N THR A 186 -13.86 12.94 -3.15
CA THR A 186 -14.91 12.16 -2.48
C THR A 186 -14.58 11.79 -1.03
N LEU A 187 -15.52 12.11 -0.12
CA LEU A 187 -15.57 11.61 1.27
C LEU A 187 -15.60 10.08 1.37
N ASN A 188 -15.87 9.40 0.25
CA ASN A 188 -15.68 7.96 0.11
C ASN A 188 -14.22 7.65 -0.28
N ARG A 189 -13.43 7.27 0.73
CA ARG A 189 -12.06 6.72 0.60
C ARG A 189 -12.00 5.33 -0.09
N ARG A 190 -13.00 4.99 -0.92
CA ARG A 190 -13.11 3.68 -1.55
C ARG A 190 -12.27 3.67 -2.82
N ILE A 191 -11.09 3.08 -2.69
CA ILE A 191 -10.17 2.82 -3.79
C ILE A 191 -10.34 1.36 -4.20
N GLY A 192 -10.76 1.18 -5.44
CA GLY A 192 -10.76 -0.03 -6.25
C GLY A 192 -10.99 0.46 -7.68
N VAL A 193 -10.39 -0.08 -8.73
CA VAL A 193 -10.11 -1.48 -9.00
C VAL A 193 -9.07 -1.51 -10.14
N TYR A 194 -8.06 -2.39 -10.10
CA TYR A 194 -7.54 -2.96 -11.35
C TYR A 194 -7.65 -4.47 -11.27
N THR A 195 -8.76 -4.96 -11.81
CA THR A 195 -9.11 -6.37 -11.94
C THR A 195 -8.80 -6.77 -13.36
N ASN A 196 -7.92 -7.78 -13.47
CA ASN A 196 -7.60 -8.57 -14.65
C ASN A 196 -7.20 -7.78 -15.90
N GLY A 197 -5.89 -7.75 -16.14
CA GLY A 197 -5.27 -7.56 -17.45
C GLY A 197 -4.49 -8.81 -17.81
#